data_AF-A0A842KHY3-F1
#
_entry.id   AF-A0A842KHY3-F1
#
_cell.length_a   1.000
_cell.length_b   1.000
_cell.length_c   1.000
_cell.angle_alpha   90.00
_cell.angle_beta   90.00
_cell.angle_gamma   90.00
#
_symmetry.space_group_name_H-M   'P 1'
#
loop_
_entity.id
_entity.type
_entity.pdbx_description
1 polymer ?
#
loop_
_entity_poly.entity_id
_entity_poly.type
_entity_poly.pdbx_seq_one_letter_code
_entity_poly.pdbx_strand_id
1 'polypeptide(L)'
;MKALAIVISIIMIAPVALQKSNENIFYGYTNFIYREGYPILPYKYETYIFPFGTEIKEIEVMEKNVEKIKISGKIEPAPAP
;
A
#
# COMPACT_ATOMS: atom_id res chain seq x y z
N MET A 1 26.36 6.10 35.47
CA MET A 1 25.31 6.52 34.51
C MET A 1 25.69 5.92 33.16
N LYS A 2 24.99 5.06 32.46
CA LYS A 2 23.59 4.61 32.45
C LYS A 2 23.61 3.17 31.93
N ALA A 3 22.93 2.26 32.62
CA ALA A 3 22.61 0.95 32.08
C ALA A 3 21.20 0.59 32.58
N LEU A 4 20.18 1.28 32.05
CA LEU A 4 18.79 0.80 32.11
C LEU A 4 17.90 1.63 31.16
N ALA A 5 18.02 1.37 29.86
CA ALA A 5 16.98 1.64 28.87
C ALA A 5 17.05 0.58 27.75
N ILE A 6 17.53 -0.62 28.10
CA ILE A 6 17.84 -1.73 27.19
C ILE A 6 16.59 -2.47 26.70
N VAL A 7 15.36 -2.12 27.14
CA VAL A 7 14.23 -3.05 26.94
C VAL A 7 13.03 -2.50 26.17
N ILE A 8 12.80 -1.20 25.96
CA ILE A 8 11.45 -0.75 25.52
C ILE A 8 11.38 0.26 24.34
N SER A 9 12.42 1.02 23.97
CA SER A 9 12.19 2.24 23.15
C SER A 9 12.94 2.39 21.82
N ILE A 10 13.41 1.32 21.19
CA ILE A 10 13.74 1.34 19.76
C ILE A 10 13.05 0.09 19.19
N ILE A 11 11.76 0.04 18.84
CA ILE A 11 10.99 0.99 18.03
C ILE A 11 11.84 1.69 16.97
N MET A 12 12.73 0.93 16.34
CA MET A 12 12.87 1.01 14.91
C MET A 12 12.58 -0.40 14.45
N ILE A 13 11.33 -0.59 14.05
CA ILE A 13 10.98 -1.58 13.04
C ILE A 13 11.88 -1.22 11.86
N ALA A 14 13.09 -1.79 11.81
CA ALA A 14 13.76 -1.96 10.55
C ALA A 14 12.69 -2.59 9.67
N PRO A 15 12.39 -2.02 8.48
CA PRO A 15 11.46 -2.68 7.58
C PRO A 15 12.08 -4.05 7.38
N VAL A 16 11.45 -5.05 8.01
CA VAL A 16 11.83 -6.46 7.90
C VAL A 16 12.00 -6.64 6.42
N ALA A 17 13.23 -6.94 6.04
CA ALA A 17 13.66 -6.97 4.65
C ALA A 17 12.62 -7.72 3.83
N LEU A 18 11.75 -6.97 3.15
CA LEU A 18 10.80 -7.51 2.20
C LEU A 18 11.68 -8.03 1.09
N GLN A 19 11.77 -9.35 0.99
CA GLN A 19 12.67 -10.08 0.12
C GLN A 19 12.46 -9.68 -1.35
N LYS A 20 13.26 -8.75 -1.87
CA LYS A 20 14.03 -8.72 -3.13
C LYS A 20 13.44 -9.33 -4.43
N SER A 21 12.14 -9.57 -4.54
CA SER A 21 11.55 -10.20 -5.73
C SER A 21 10.52 -9.33 -6.45
N ASN A 22 9.93 -8.32 -5.80
CA ASN A 22 8.89 -7.45 -6.40
C ASN A 22 9.06 -5.95 -6.11
N GLU A 23 10.18 -5.54 -5.49
CA GLU A 23 10.42 -4.16 -5.00
C GLU A 23 10.29 -3.08 -6.10
N ASN A 24 10.42 -3.45 -7.38
CA ASN A 24 10.33 -2.50 -8.49
C ASN A 24 8.90 -2.19 -8.97
N ILE A 25 7.90 -3.04 -8.70
CA ILE A 25 6.56 -2.88 -9.29
C ILE A 25 5.73 -1.85 -8.52
N PHE A 26 5.94 -1.80 -7.19
CA PHE A 26 5.20 -0.91 -6.30
C PHE A 26 6.01 0.33 -5.88
N TYR A 27 7.17 0.56 -6.51
CA TYR A 27 8.01 1.72 -6.24
C TYR A 27 7.23 3.02 -6.47
N GLY A 28 7.22 3.89 -5.45
CA GLY A 28 6.52 5.18 -5.50
C GLY A 28 5.05 5.17 -5.06
N TYR A 29 4.49 4.01 -4.66
CA TYR A 29 3.19 3.95 -4.01
C TYR A 29 3.33 3.99 -2.49
N THR A 30 2.50 4.80 -1.84
CA THR A 30 2.46 4.93 -0.38
C THR A 30 1.18 4.34 0.23
N ASN A 31 0.17 4.05 -0.61
CA ASN A 31 -1.13 3.55 -0.19
C ASN A 31 -1.39 2.16 -0.78
N PHE A 32 -1.93 1.27 0.05
CA PHE A 32 -2.15 -0.13 -0.29
C PHE A 32 -3.50 -0.60 0.25
N ILE A 33 -4.21 -1.40 -0.55
CA ILE A 33 -5.44 -2.07 -0.13
C ILE A 33 -5.03 -3.33 0.64
N TYR A 34 -5.45 -3.39 1.92
CA TYR A 34 -5.25 -4.54 2.78
C TYR A 34 -6.58 -5.27 2.97
N ARG A 35 -6.67 -6.48 2.43
CA ARG A 35 -7.77 -7.40 2.71
C ARG A 35 -7.16 -8.75 3.05
N GLU A 36 -7.43 -9.24 4.25
CA GLU A 36 -6.85 -10.49 4.76
C GLU A 36 -6.97 -11.62 3.74
N GLY A 37 -5.86 -12.31 3.47
CA GLY A 37 -5.80 -13.42 2.53
C GLY A 37 -5.81 -13.03 1.05
N TYR A 38 -5.96 -11.74 0.70
CA TYR A 38 -5.85 -11.22 -0.65
C TYR A 38 -4.49 -10.55 -0.87
N PRO A 39 -4.00 -10.48 -2.12
CA PRO A 39 -2.78 -9.76 -2.45
C PRO A 39 -2.82 -8.31 -1.98
N ILE A 40 -1.69 -7.83 -1.47
CA ILE A 40 -1.50 -6.40 -1.19
C ILE A 40 -1.39 -5.67 -2.52
N LEU A 41 -2.33 -4.77 -2.82
CA LEU A 41 -2.37 -4.02 -4.07
C LEU A 41 -2.20 -2.52 -3.83
N PRO A 42 -1.29 -1.83 -4.52
CA PRO A 42 -1.13 -0.40 -4.39
C PRO A 42 -2.28 0.34 -5.07
N TYR A 43 -2.56 1.56 -4.60
CA TYR A 43 -3.47 2.48 -5.28
C TYR A 43 -3.02 3.93 -5.10
N LYS A 44 -3.49 4.79 -6.00
CA LYS A 44 -3.42 6.24 -5.84
C LYS A 44 -4.83 6.74 -5.61
N TYR A 45 -4.96 7.77 -4.79
CA TYR A 45 -6.20 8.49 -4.62
C TYR A 45 -5.92 9.98 -4.79
N GLU A 46 -6.94 10.69 -5.27
CA GLU A 46 -6.96 12.13 -5.33
C GLU A 46 -8.21 12.61 -4.59
N THR A 47 -8.09 13.75 -3.93
CA THR A 47 -9.20 14.33 -3.20
C THR A 47 -9.77 15.48 -4.03
N TYR A 48 -11.05 15.36 -4.37
CA TYR A 48 -11.81 16.41 -5.03
C TYR A 48 -12.69 17.13 -3.99
N ILE A 49 -12.69 18.45 -4.03
CA ILE A 49 -13.50 19.28 -3.14
C ILE A 49 -14.69 19.81 -3.94
N PHE A 50 -15.89 19.52 -3.45
CA PHE A 50 -17.13 19.98 -4.05
C PHE A 50 -17.83 21.01 -3.15
N PRO A 51 -18.57 21.96 -3.72
CA PRO A 51 -19.41 22.87 -2.95
C PRO A 51 -20.46 22.11 -2.12
N PHE A 52 -20.89 22.73 -1.02
CA PHE A 52 -21.97 22.21 -0.19
C PHE A 52 -23.26 22.00 -1.02
N GLY A 53 -23.94 20.88 -0.82
CA GLY A 53 -25.14 20.50 -1.57
C GLY A 53 -24.88 19.75 -2.88
N THR A 54 -23.61 19.49 -3.23
CA THR A 54 -23.28 18.64 -4.39
C THR A 54 -23.59 17.17 -4.07
N GLU A 55 -24.32 16.51 -4.96
CA GLU A 55 -24.58 15.07 -4.94
C GLU A 55 -23.82 14.40 -6.09
N ILE A 56 -23.00 13.38 -5.78
CA ILE A 56 -22.32 12.56 -6.78
C ILE A 56 -23.24 11.40 -7.14
N LYS A 57 -23.86 11.45 -8.32
CA LYS A 57 -24.79 10.40 -8.78
C LYS A 57 -24.10 9.23 -9.45
N GLU A 58 -22.99 9.49 -10.14
CA GLU A 58 -22.27 8.50 -10.92
C GLU A 58 -20.79 8.90 -11.06
N ILE A 59 -19.94 7.87 -11.14
CA ILE A 59 -18.53 8.01 -11.48
C ILE A 59 -18.27 7.06 -12.65
N GLU A 60 -18.00 7.61 -13.82
CA GLU A 60 -17.64 6.84 -15.01
C GLU A 60 -16.11 6.80 -15.16
N VAL A 61 -15.54 5.60 -15.29
CA VAL A 61 -14.09 5.41 -15.45
C VAL A 61 -13.81 4.99 -16.88
N MET A 62 -13.13 5.87 -17.63
CA MET A 62 -12.59 5.52 -18.94
C MET A 62 -11.17 5.02 -18.80
N GLU A 63 -10.98 3.71 -18.99
CA GLU A 63 -9.66 3.09 -18.97
C GLU A 63 -8.77 3.62 -20.11
N LYS A 64 -7.55 4.01 -19.78
CA LYS A 64 -6.51 4.40 -20.76
C LYS A 64 -5.21 3.69 -20.42
N ASN A 65 -4.52 3.20 -21.45
CA ASN A 65 -3.18 2.59 -21.34
C ASN A 65 -3.13 1.40 -20.36
N VAL A 66 -4.02 0.42 -20.54
CA VAL A 66 -3.99 -0.82 -19.76
C VAL A 66 -2.82 -1.69 -20.24
N GLU A 67 -1.87 -1.94 -19.34
CA GLU A 67 -0.72 -2.81 -19.58
C GLU A 67 -0.83 -4.11 -18.76
N LYS A 68 -0.42 -5.23 -19.36
CA LYS A 68 -0.34 -6.52 -18.68
C LYS A 68 1.11 -6.81 -18.32
N ILE A 69 1.40 -6.79 -17.02
CA ILE A 69 2.73 -7.11 -16.49
C ILE A 69 2.70 -8.55 -15.97
N LYS A 70 3.63 -9.39 -16.45
CA LYS A 70 3.82 -10.75 -15.94
C LYS A 70 4.89 -10.74 -14.85
N ILE A 71 4.50 -11.15 -13.66
CA ILE A 71 5.41 -11.29 -12.51
C ILE A 71 5.88 -12.74 -12.39
N SER A 72 7.11 -12.94 -11.91
CA SER A 72 7.73 -14.26 -11.74
C SER A 72 7.22 -15.02 -10.51
N GLY A 73 6.72 -14.30 -9.50
CA GLY A 73 6.25 -14.84 -8.22
C GLY A 73 4.79 -14.50 -7.91
N LYS A 74 4.31 -14.99 -6.77
CA LYS A 74 3.03 -14.53 -6.20
C LYS A 74 3.26 -13.28 -5.36
N ILE A 75 2.27 -12.39 -5.33
CA ILE A 75 2.23 -11.27 -4.39
C ILE A 75 1.81 -11.81 -3.03
N GLU A 76 2.48 -11.38 -1.97
CA GLU A 76 2.17 -11.82 -0.60
C GLU A 76 0.75 -11.38 -0.20
N PRO A 77 -0.01 -12.24 0.50
CA PRO A 77 -1.31 -11.87 1.01
C PRO A 77 -1.17 -10.87 2.15
N ALA A 78 -2.16 -9.99 2.30
CA ALA A 78 -2.22 -9.10 3.46
C ALA A 78 -2.35 -9.92 4.76
N PRO A 79 -1.61 -9.53 5.82
CA PRO A 79 -1.69 -10.20 7.10
C PRO A 79 -3.09 -10.06 7.72
N ALA A 80 -3.43 -10.99 8.61
CA ALA A 80 -4.63 -10.89 9.44
C ALA A 80 -4.54 -9.66 10.37
N PRO A 81 -5.67 -9.03 10.71
CA PRO A 81 -5.72 -7.85 11.58
C PRO A 81 -5.19 -8.09 13.00
#